data_AF-A0A1V2EXW7-F1
#
_entry.id   AF-A0A1V2EXW7-F1
#
_cell.length_a   1.000
_cell.length_b   1.000
_cell.length_c   1.000
_cell.angle_alpha   90.00
_cell.angle_beta   90.00
_cell.angle_gamma   90.00
#
_symmetry.space_group_name_H-M   'P 1'
#
loop_
_entity.id
_entity.type
_entity.pdbx_description
1 polymer ?
#
loop_
_entity_poly.entity_id
_entity_poly.type
_entity_poly.pdbx_seq_one_letter_code
_entity_poly.pdbx_strand_id
1 'polypeptide(L)'
;MLIVDQPRRPFEGMATWIWDPGAWEQRGAPLLARARELGIRRLFVGLRIIDGAICDPHKLDRFVHEARAAGIFVDAVEGDPQMVDRHGLRIAVRRAQAIRAFQNNTSQDGRLGGVQFDIEPYVGPGWRGDARAFSRWGQAVAVLADAVDEAVDLVVPFWLLDGSADPAARNMLLRVARCVRVFTVMLYRSDTAELHRLTAIWAAWGGEMGIPMRFALELSHSQPAEISFRGDRIRLSLAAHSISRSEFRPSAGWAVHAALPEEVTLE
;
A
#
# COMPACT_ATOMS: atom_id res chain seq x y z
N MET A 1 2.22 -19.70 -29.24
CA MET A 1 1.98 -20.12 -27.85
C MET A 1 1.83 -18.86 -27.03
N LEU A 2 0.60 -18.41 -26.79
CA LEU A 2 0.33 -17.23 -25.95
C LEU A 2 0.61 -17.65 -24.51
N ILE A 3 1.71 -17.16 -23.94
CA ILE A 3 1.90 -17.19 -22.49
C ILE A 3 0.87 -16.22 -21.93
N VAL A 4 -0.26 -16.75 -21.49
CA VAL A 4 -1.20 -16.01 -20.66
C VAL A 4 -0.44 -15.78 -19.35
N ASP A 5 -0.06 -14.53 -19.09
CA ASP A 5 0.58 -14.11 -17.84
C ASP A 5 -0.33 -14.58 -16.69
N GLN A 6 0.14 -15.55 -15.93
CA GLN A 6 -0.61 -16.05 -14.77
C GLN A 6 -0.78 -14.85 -13.82
N PRO A 7 -1.99 -14.59 -13.27
CA PRO A 7 -2.14 -13.51 -12.31
C PRO A 7 -1.11 -13.71 -11.19
N ARG A 8 -0.19 -12.75 -11.05
CA ARG A 8 0.88 -12.81 -10.05
C ARG A 8 0.23 -13.10 -8.70
N ARG A 9 0.48 -14.28 -8.12
CA ARG A 9 -0.05 -14.60 -6.80
C ARG A 9 0.37 -13.50 -5.82
N PRO A 10 -0.54 -13.02 -4.95
CA PRO A 10 -0.19 -12.06 -3.92
C PRO A 10 0.96 -12.60 -3.08
N PHE A 11 1.92 -11.73 -2.78
CA PHE A 11 3.08 -12.10 -1.98
C PHE A 11 2.69 -12.28 -0.51
N GLU A 12 3.06 -13.41 0.09
CA GLU A 12 2.96 -13.67 1.53
C GLU A 12 4.26 -13.30 2.24
N GLY A 13 4.22 -12.29 3.12
CA GLY A 13 5.36 -11.90 3.96
C GLY A 13 5.27 -10.45 4.44
N MET A 14 6.36 -9.91 4.97
CA MET A 14 6.42 -8.54 5.47
C MET A 14 6.71 -7.52 4.37
N ALA A 15 5.98 -6.41 4.40
CA ALA A 15 6.14 -5.26 3.53
C ALA A 15 6.32 -3.96 4.34
N THR A 16 6.86 -2.91 3.72
CA THR A 16 6.94 -1.58 4.32
C THR A 16 6.82 -0.48 3.28
N TRP A 17 6.42 0.72 3.70
CA TRP A 17 6.44 1.93 2.88
C TRP A 17 7.77 2.68 3.01
N ILE A 18 8.22 3.26 1.90
CA ILE A 18 9.38 4.15 1.77
C ILE A 18 8.93 5.35 0.94
N TRP A 19 8.30 6.32 1.61
CA TRP A 19 7.68 7.47 0.95
C TRP A 19 8.69 8.45 0.35
N ASP A 20 9.84 8.67 1.01
CA ASP A 20 10.90 9.53 0.49
C ASP A 20 11.68 8.83 -0.63
N PRO A 21 11.62 9.32 -1.89
CA PRO A 21 12.39 8.74 -2.98
C PRO A 21 13.90 8.79 -2.75
N GLY A 22 14.39 9.78 -1.96
CA GLY A 22 15.80 9.90 -1.61
C GLY A 22 16.37 8.65 -0.93
N ALA A 23 15.55 7.91 -0.19
CA ALA A 23 15.97 6.70 0.51
C ALA A 23 16.45 5.60 -0.46
N TRP A 24 15.71 5.31 -1.52
CA TRP A 24 16.15 4.32 -2.50
C TRP A 24 17.10 4.92 -3.54
N GLU A 25 16.96 6.20 -3.87
CA GLU A 25 17.81 6.84 -4.87
C GLU A 25 19.26 7.05 -4.41
N GLN A 26 19.46 7.31 -3.13
CA GLN A 26 20.79 7.62 -2.57
C GLN A 26 21.33 6.48 -1.71
N ARG A 27 20.44 5.67 -1.12
CA ARG A 27 20.79 4.63 -0.14
C ARG A 27 20.19 3.27 -0.47
N GLY A 28 20.01 2.97 -1.76
CA GLY A 28 19.40 1.73 -2.24
C GLY A 28 20.03 0.47 -1.66
N ALA A 29 21.35 0.31 -1.74
CA ALA A 29 22.02 -0.89 -1.20
C ALA A 29 21.87 -1.04 0.33
N PRO A 30 22.14 -0.01 1.17
CA PRO A 30 21.84 -0.06 2.60
C PRO A 30 20.37 -0.36 2.91
N LEU A 31 19.44 0.22 2.15
CA LEU A 31 17.99 -0.02 2.31
C LEU A 31 17.65 -1.50 2.05
N LEU A 32 18.18 -2.10 0.98
CA LEU A 32 17.94 -3.51 0.66
C LEU A 32 18.58 -4.46 1.68
N ALA A 33 19.80 -4.14 2.16
CA ALA A 33 20.44 -4.91 3.23
C ALA A 33 19.58 -4.90 4.50
N ARG A 34 19.10 -3.72 4.91
CA ARG A 34 18.25 -3.57 6.09
C ARG A 34 16.90 -4.28 5.93
N ALA A 35 16.29 -4.19 4.75
CA ALA A 35 15.05 -4.92 4.47
C ALA A 35 15.24 -6.44 4.63
N ARG A 36 16.37 -6.99 4.13
CA ARG A 36 16.69 -8.42 4.31
C ARG A 36 16.87 -8.80 5.78
N GLU A 37 17.62 -8.02 6.55
CA GLU A 37 17.82 -8.26 7.99
C GLU A 37 16.50 -8.32 8.76
N LEU A 38 15.56 -7.44 8.39
CA LEU A 38 14.24 -7.37 9.00
C LEU A 38 13.25 -8.37 8.43
N GLY A 39 13.64 -9.22 7.46
CA GLY A 39 12.75 -10.16 6.79
C GLY A 39 11.67 -9.49 5.92
N ILE A 40 11.85 -8.23 5.55
CA ILE A 40 10.98 -7.49 4.64
C ILE A 40 11.29 -7.95 3.22
N ARG A 41 10.22 -8.26 2.49
CA ARG A 41 10.28 -8.85 1.15
C ARG A 41 9.48 -8.08 0.12
N ARG A 42 8.84 -6.98 0.53
CA ARG A 42 8.18 -6.04 -0.37
C ARG A 42 8.36 -4.60 0.11
N LEU A 43 8.69 -3.70 -0.81
CA LEU A 43 8.82 -2.26 -0.56
C LEU A 43 7.80 -1.52 -1.42
N PHE A 44 7.04 -0.63 -0.80
CA PHE A 44 6.18 0.35 -1.46
C PHE A 44 6.95 1.67 -1.50
N VAL A 45 7.47 2.06 -2.67
CA VAL A 45 8.40 3.21 -2.79
C VAL A 45 7.75 4.41 -3.48
N GLY A 46 7.91 5.59 -2.89
CA GLY A 46 7.53 6.85 -3.52
C GLY A 46 8.48 7.17 -4.68
N LEU A 47 7.94 7.81 -5.73
CA LEU A 47 8.71 8.15 -6.93
C LEU A 47 8.75 9.66 -7.16
N ARG A 48 9.94 10.15 -7.56
CA ARG A 48 10.08 11.53 -8.04
C ARG A 48 9.63 11.61 -9.50
N ILE A 49 8.41 12.09 -9.69
CA ILE A 49 7.81 12.31 -11.01
C ILE A 49 7.59 13.81 -11.20
N ILE A 50 8.20 14.38 -12.23
CA ILE A 50 8.11 15.80 -12.61
C ILE A 50 7.63 15.85 -14.05
N ASP A 51 6.66 16.71 -14.35
CA ASP A 51 6.10 16.92 -15.69
C ASP A 51 5.67 15.62 -16.41
N GLY A 52 5.21 14.62 -15.65
CA GLY A 52 4.74 13.34 -16.19
C GLY A 52 5.86 12.36 -16.56
N ALA A 53 7.07 12.56 -16.06
CA ALA A 53 8.19 11.65 -16.25
C ALA A 53 8.89 11.32 -14.91
N ILE A 54 9.32 10.07 -14.74
CA ILE A 54 10.21 9.67 -13.65
C ILE A 54 11.56 10.35 -13.87
N CYS A 55 12.09 11.01 -12.83
CA CYS A 55 13.30 11.83 -12.98
C CYS A 55 14.56 11.04 -13.36
N ASP A 56 14.72 9.82 -12.82
CA ASP A 56 15.85 8.94 -13.12
C ASP A 56 15.35 7.49 -13.31
N PRO A 57 14.84 7.15 -14.51
CA PRO A 57 14.30 5.81 -14.76
C PRO A 57 15.38 4.74 -14.73
N HIS A 58 16.63 5.03 -15.11
CA HIS A 58 17.72 4.06 -15.09
C HIS A 58 18.12 3.68 -13.66
N LYS A 59 18.11 4.64 -12.74
CA LYS A 59 18.34 4.36 -11.32
C LYS A 59 17.20 3.55 -10.71
N LEU A 60 15.95 3.84 -11.06
CA LEU A 60 14.81 3.03 -10.63
C LEU A 60 14.91 1.59 -11.14
N ASP A 61 15.18 1.40 -12.43
CA ASP A 61 15.40 0.08 -13.06
C ASP A 61 16.49 -0.71 -12.32
N ARG A 62 17.65 -0.09 -12.07
CA ARG A 62 18.74 -0.71 -11.31
C ARG A 62 18.31 -1.11 -9.90
N PHE A 63 17.65 -0.21 -9.17
CA PHE A 63 17.19 -0.48 -7.82
C PHE A 63 16.20 -1.66 -7.78
N VAL A 64 15.25 -1.71 -8.70
CA VAL A 64 14.28 -2.82 -8.81
C VAL A 64 14.99 -4.13 -9.14
N HIS A 65 15.97 -4.11 -10.03
CA HIS A 65 16.77 -5.29 -10.39
C HIS A 65 17.56 -5.83 -9.18
N GLU A 66 18.27 -4.95 -8.46
CA GLU A 66 19.01 -5.30 -7.24
C GLU A 66 18.09 -5.83 -6.14
N ALA A 67 16.93 -5.20 -5.95
CA ALA A 67 15.92 -5.65 -5.00
C ALA A 67 15.41 -7.06 -5.34
N ARG A 68 15.11 -7.31 -6.62
CA ARG A 68 14.65 -8.62 -7.09
C ARG A 68 15.71 -9.70 -6.89
N ALA A 69 16.98 -9.41 -7.18
CA ALA A 69 18.10 -10.31 -6.89
C ALA A 69 18.24 -10.62 -5.39
N ALA A 70 17.87 -9.66 -4.54
CA ALA A 70 17.79 -9.82 -3.09
C ALA A 70 16.52 -10.53 -2.59
N GLY A 71 15.58 -10.91 -3.48
CA GLY A 71 14.30 -11.54 -3.12
C GLY A 71 13.25 -10.57 -2.57
N ILE A 72 13.42 -9.28 -2.85
CA ILE A 72 12.56 -8.17 -2.43
C ILE A 72 11.79 -7.63 -3.65
N PHE A 73 10.48 -7.56 -3.55
CA PHE A 73 9.62 -6.95 -4.57
C PHE A 73 9.48 -5.45 -4.33
N VAL A 74 9.44 -4.64 -5.40
CA VAL A 74 9.29 -3.18 -5.31
C VAL A 74 8.05 -2.77 -6.08
N ASP A 75 7.09 -2.14 -5.41
CA ASP A 75 5.90 -1.53 -5.99
C ASP A 75 6.01 -0.01 -5.85
N ALA A 76 5.47 0.75 -6.81
CA ALA A 76 5.32 2.19 -6.62
C ALA A 76 4.18 2.46 -5.64
N VAL A 77 4.29 3.50 -4.81
CA VAL A 77 3.18 4.01 -4.01
C VAL A 77 2.90 5.47 -4.30
N GLU A 78 1.62 5.79 -4.44
CA GLU A 78 1.08 7.12 -4.68
C GLU A 78 -0.08 7.36 -3.72
N GLY A 79 -0.18 8.56 -3.15
CA GLY A 79 -1.25 8.87 -2.21
C GLY A 79 -1.36 10.37 -1.94
N ASP A 80 -2.56 10.91 -2.09
CA ASP A 80 -2.91 12.28 -1.72
C ASP A 80 -4.45 12.35 -1.55
N PRO A 81 -4.98 12.91 -0.45
CA PRO A 81 -6.42 13.08 -0.25
C PRO A 81 -7.14 13.78 -1.42
N GLN A 82 -6.45 14.71 -2.11
CA GLN A 82 -7.00 15.49 -3.23
C GLN A 82 -7.10 14.69 -4.53
N MET A 83 -6.59 13.45 -4.60
CA MET A 83 -6.73 12.59 -5.79
C MET A 83 -8.19 12.27 -6.14
N VAL A 84 -9.13 12.49 -5.20
CA VAL A 84 -10.58 12.35 -5.46
C VAL A 84 -11.22 13.55 -6.14
N ASP A 85 -10.53 14.70 -6.16
CA ASP A 85 -11.01 15.93 -6.76
C ASP A 85 -10.48 16.07 -8.19
N ARG A 86 -11.20 16.81 -9.03
CA ARG A 86 -10.88 16.94 -10.47
C ARG A 86 -9.43 17.35 -10.74
N HIS A 87 -8.90 18.30 -9.97
CA HIS A 87 -7.53 18.78 -10.17
C HIS A 87 -6.49 17.74 -9.74
N GLY A 88 -6.64 17.18 -8.53
CA GLY A 88 -5.73 16.17 -8.00
C GLY A 88 -5.76 14.88 -8.81
N LEU A 89 -6.95 14.41 -9.21
CA LEU A 89 -7.10 13.25 -10.10
C LEU A 89 -6.35 13.43 -11.41
N ARG A 90 -6.43 14.61 -12.03
CA ARG A 90 -5.71 14.92 -13.27
C ARG A 90 -4.19 14.88 -13.10
N ILE A 91 -3.67 15.26 -11.92
CA ILE A 91 -2.24 15.14 -11.60
C ILE A 91 -1.89 13.66 -11.39
N ALA A 92 -2.68 12.95 -10.58
CA ALA A 92 -2.46 11.54 -10.27
C ALA A 92 -2.48 10.66 -11.53
N VAL A 93 -3.38 10.93 -12.48
CA VAL A 93 -3.41 10.25 -13.79
C VAL A 93 -2.11 10.43 -14.57
N ARG A 94 -1.55 11.65 -14.62
CA ARG A 94 -0.25 11.87 -15.28
C ARG A 94 0.88 11.09 -14.61
N ARG A 95 0.85 11.00 -13.27
CA ARG A 95 1.83 10.22 -12.51
C ARG A 95 1.67 8.71 -12.77
N ALA A 96 0.45 8.20 -12.74
CA ALA A 96 0.12 6.81 -13.09
C ALA A 96 0.58 6.45 -14.52
N GLN A 97 0.34 7.33 -15.48
CA GLN A 97 0.79 7.16 -16.87
C GLN A 97 2.32 7.17 -16.98
N ALA A 98 3.03 7.98 -16.20
CA ALA A 98 4.49 7.97 -16.14
C ALA A 98 5.03 6.63 -15.63
N ILE A 99 4.37 6.05 -14.61
CA ILE A 99 4.71 4.73 -14.07
C ILE A 99 4.46 3.64 -15.13
N ARG A 100 3.30 3.66 -15.80
CA ARG A 100 3.00 2.75 -16.92
C ARG A 100 4.05 2.85 -18.03
N ALA A 101 4.41 4.06 -18.43
CA ALA A 101 5.43 4.29 -19.45
C ALA A 101 6.79 3.71 -19.05
N PHE A 102 7.19 3.85 -17.77
CA PHE A 102 8.38 3.18 -17.26
C PHE A 102 8.26 1.65 -17.36
N GLN A 103 7.16 1.06 -16.87
CA GLN A 103 6.97 -0.40 -16.91
C GLN A 103 7.03 -0.96 -18.35
N ASN A 104 6.46 -0.25 -19.32
CA ASN A 104 6.47 -0.65 -20.73
C ASN A 104 7.86 -0.62 -21.37
N ASN A 105 8.72 0.30 -20.92
CA ASN A 105 10.08 0.50 -21.46
C ASN A 105 11.16 -0.27 -20.70
N THR A 106 10.80 -0.96 -19.62
CA THR A 106 11.75 -1.70 -18.78
C THR A 106 11.64 -3.21 -19.01
N SER A 107 12.79 -3.89 -18.96
CA SER A 107 12.86 -5.35 -19.02
C SER A 107 12.06 -6.01 -17.90
N GLN A 108 11.64 -7.26 -18.07
CA GLN A 108 10.84 -7.96 -17.06
C GLN A 108 11.49 -7.92 -15.67
N ASP A 109 12.83 -8.06 -15.60
CA ASP A 109 13.60 -8.06 -14.36
C ASP A 109 13.82 -6.67 -13.74
N GLY A 110 13.52 -5.59 -14.45
CA GLY A 110 13.51 -4.22 -13.93
C GLY A 110 12.12 -3.63 -13.67
N ARG A 111 11.04 -4.34 -14.05
CA ARG A 111 9.66 -3.89 -13.84
C ARG A 111 9.26 -3.93 -12.37
N LEU A 112 8.49 -2.92 -11.97
CA LEU A 112 7.80 -2.87 -10.68
C LEU A 112 6.86 -4.08 -10.48
N GLY A 113 6.55 -4.34 -9.21
CA GLY A 113 5.56 -5.32 -8.77
C GLY A 113 4.12 -4.90 -9.11
N GLY A 114 3.90 -3.60 -9.21
CA GLY A 114 2.66 -2.90 -9.56
C GLY A 114 2.64 -1.51 -8.93
N VAL A 115 1.45 -0.92 -8.82
CA VAL A 115 1.21 0.37 -8.17
C VAL A 115 0.23 0.21 -7.02
N GLN A 116 0.56 0.80 -5.87
CA GLN A 116 -0.33 0.94 -4.73
C GLN A 116 -0.83 2.38 -4.61
N PHE A 117 -2.13 2.52 -4.41
CA PHE A 117 -2.76 3.81 -4.11
C PHE A 117 -3.18 3.89 -2.65
N ASP A 118 -2.73 4.93 -1.96
CA ASP A 118 -3.11 5.28 -0.59
C ASP A 118 -3.87 6.61 -0.60
N ILE A 119 -5.13 6.54 -1.02
CA ILE A 119 -5.97 7.72 -1.21
C ILE A 119 -6.86 7.82 0.04
N GLU A 120 -6.51 8.75 0.93
CA GLU A 120 -7.16 8.97 2.22
C GLU A 120 -8.02 10.24 2.23
N PRO A 121 -9.12 10.32 1.45
CA PRO A 121 -9.87 11.55 1.30
C PRO A 121 -10.60 11.94 2.61
N TYR A 122 -10.75 10.99 3.53
CA TYR A 122 -11.31 11.18 4.87
C TYR A 122 -10.44 11.98 5.83
N VAL A 123 -9.16 12.22 5.50
CA VAL A 123 -8.29 13.14 6.24
C VAL A 123 -8.58 14.61 5.87
N GLY A 124 -9.18 14.84 4.69
CA GLY A 124 -9.46 16.18 4.19
C GLY A 124 -10.69 16.85 4.84
N PRO A 125 -10.69 18.18 4.96
CA PRO A 125 -11.87 18.91 5.41
C PRO A 125 -13.03 18.70 4.40
N GLY A 126 -14.22 18.42 4.91
CA GLY A 126 -15.44 18.28 4.09
C GLY A 126 -15.77 16.86 3.62
N TRP A 127 -14.96 15.85 3.95
CA TRP A 127 -15.32 14.45 3.69
C TRP A 127 -16.56 14.02 4.48
N ARG A 128 -16.58 14.33 5.79
CA ARG A 128 -17.71 14.03 6.66
C ARG A 128 -18.93 14.85 6.23
N GLY A 129 -19.99 14.15 5.84
CA GLY A 129 -21.27 14.77 5.43
C GLY A 129 -21.46 14.91 3.92
N ASP A 130 -20.47 14.57 3.10
CA ASP A 130 -20.63 14.55 1.65
C ASP A 130 -21.14 13.18 1.16
N ALA A 131 -22.41 13.14 0.77
CA ALA A 131 -23.06 11.93 0.25
C ALA A 131 -22.42 11.35 -1.02
N ARG A 132 -21.56 12.11 -1.71
CA ARG A 132 -20.87 11.69 -2.95
C ARG A 132 -19.41 11.33 -2.73
N ALA A 133 -18.89 11.44 -1.51
CA ALA A 133 -17.47 11.30 -1.22
C ALA A 133 -16.94 9.91 -1.62
N PHE A 134 -17.62 8.83 -1.20
CA PHE A 134 -17.28 7.46 -1.61
C PHE A 134 -17.39 7.26 -3.12
N SER A 135 -18.38 7.86 -3.77
CA SER A 135 -18.51 7.77 -5.24
C SER A 135 -17.34 8.40 -5.96
N ARG A 136 -16.85 9.56 -5.50
CA ARG A 136 -15.66 10.21 -6.09
C ARG A 136 -14.41 9.39 -5.84
N TRP A 137 -14.25 8.87 -4.63
CA TRP A 137 -13.12 8.00 -4.28
C TRP A 137 -13.06 6.76 -5.17
N GLY A 138 -14.15 6.02 -5.31
CA GLY A 138 -14.12 4.83 -6.17
C GLY A 138 -13.99 5.14 -7.66
N GLN A 139 -14.51 6.28 -8.12
CA GLN A 139 -14.25 6.76 -9.48
C GLN A 139 -12.75 7.06 -9.68
N ALA A 140 -12.11 7.72 -8.72
CA ALA A 140 -10.68 8.01 -8.78
C ALA A 140 -9.85 6.72 -8.86
N VAL A 141 -10.15 5.72 -8.01
CA VAL A 141 -9.50 4.40 -8.05
C VAL A 141 -9.65 3.74 -9.43
N ALA A 142 -10.86 3.73 -10.00
CA ALA A 142 -11.10 3.13 -11.31
C ALA A 142 -10.33 3.85 -12.43
N VAL A 143 -10.33 5.19 -12.43
CA VAL A 143 -9.58 6.01 -13.39
C VAL A 143 -8.08 5.80 -13.26
N LEU A 144 -7.57 5.64 -12.03
CA LEU A 144 -6.16 5.42 -11.78
C LEU A 144 -5.71 4.01 -12.19
N ALA A 145 -6.53 2.98 -11.95
CA ALA A 145 -6.25 1.64 -12.44
C ALA A 145 -6.18 1.59 -13.97
N ASP A 146 -7.10 2.28 -14.66
CA ASP A 146 -7.07 2.43 -16.12
C ASP A 146 -5.82 3.19 -16.61
N ALA A 147 -5.41 4.23 -15.89
CA ALA A 147 -4.21 5.00 -16.21
C ALA A 147 -2.91 4.19 -16.09
N VAL A 148 -2.83 3.28 -15.11
CA VAL A 148 -1.71 2.32 -14.98
C VAL A 148 -1.85 1.15 -15.95
N ASP A 149 -3.07 0.82 -16.39
CA ASP A 149 -3.41 -0.30 -17.27
C ASP A 149 -3.18 -1.68 -16.61
N GLU A 150 -3.42 -1.76 -15.30
CA GLU A 150 -3.36 -2.99 -14.52
C GLU A 150 -4.23 -2.92 -13.25
N ALA A 151 -4.46 -4.06 -12.59
CA ALA A 151 -5.08 -4.09 -11.27
C ALA A 151 -4.10 -3.54 -10.21
N VAL A 152 -4.59 -2.65 -9.35
CA VAL A 152 -3.77 -1.87 -8.40
C VAL A 152 -3.85 -2.43 -6.99
N ASP A 153 -2.84 -2.19 -6.16
CA ASP A 153 -3.00 -2.36 -4.71
C ASP A 153 -3.70 -1.11 -4.15
N LEU A 154 -4.58 -1.29 -3.17
CA LEU A 154 -5.34 -0.19 -2.58
C LEU A 154 -5.23 -0.22 -1.06
N VAL A 155 -4.82 0.90 -0.48
CA VAL A 155 -4.80 1.09 0.97
C VAL A 155 -6.17 1.61 1.41
N VAL A 156 -6.68 1.05 2.49
CA VAL A 156 -7.99 1.39 3.05
C VAL A 156 -7.94 1.41 4.57
N PRO A 157 -8.70 2.28 5.24
CA PRO A 157 -8.75 2.26 6.69
C PRO A 157 -9.69 1.14 7.18
N PHE A 158 -9.38 0.56 8.33
CA PHE A 158 -10.12 -0.57 8.89
C PHE A 158 -11.64 -0.34 9.03
N TRP A 159 -12.07 0.91 9.22
CA TRP A 159 -13.46 1.25 9.53
C TRP A 159 -14.38 1.21 8.30
N LEU A 160 -13.89 1.07 7.06
CA LEU A 160 -14.77 0.98 5.87
C LEU A 160 -15.67 -0.28 5.86
N LEU A 161 -15.31 -1.30 6.64
CA LEU A 161 -16.11 -2.52 6.83
C LEU A 161 -16.56 -2.74 8.27
N ASP A 162 -16.37 -1.77 9.17
CA ASP A 162 -16.92 -1.91 10.51
C ASP A 162 -18.45 -1.82 10.52
N GLY A 163 -19.08 -2.27 11.60
CA GLY A 163 -20.55 -2.29 11.70
C GLY A 163 -21.22 -0.91 11.72
N SER A 164 -20.43 0.16 11.88
CA SER A 164 -20.88 1.56 11.81
C SER A 164 -20.57 2.22 10.46
N ALA A 165 -19.97 1.50 9.53
CA ALA A 165 -19.62 2.02 8.22
C ALA A 165 -20.86 2.47 7.45
N ASP A 166 -20.72 3.60 6.75
CA ASP A 166 -21.73 4.08 5.81
C ASP A 166 -22.03 2.97 4.78
N PRO A 167 -23.29 2.58 4.55
CA PRO A 167 -23.65 1.63 3.49
C PRO A 167 -23.09 2.01 2.11
N ALA A 168 -22.90 3.30 1.82
CA ALA A 168 -22.24 3.78 0.62
C ALA A 168 -20.76 3.37 0.54
N ALA A 169 -20.05 3.30 1.68
CA ALA A 169 -18.67 2.82 1.77
C ALA A 169 -18.56 1.36 1.35
N ARG A 170 -19.40 0.48 1.93
CA ARG A 170 -19.41 -0.95 1.61
C ARG A 170 -19.77 -1.19 0.14
N ASN A 171 -20.79 -0.52 -0.37
CA ASN A 171 -21.16 -0.60 -1.79
C ASN A 171 -20.02 -0.11 -2.70
N MET A 172 -19.25 0.87 -2.27
CA MET A 172 -18.11 1.34 -3.05
C MET A 172 -16.95 0.35 -3.04
N LEU A 173 -16.65 -0.29 -1.90
CA LEU A 173 -15.65 -1.36 -1.82
C LEU A 173 -15.93 -2.48 -2.82
N LEU A 174 -17.19 -2.91 -2.94
CA LEU A 174 -17.62 -3.90 -3.94
C LEU A 174 -17.40 -3.42 -5.38
N ARG A 175 -17.52 -2.11 -5.64
CA ARG A 175 -17.30 -1.55 -6.98
C ARG A 175 -15.82 -1.52 -7.32
N VAL A 176 -14.97 -1.04 -6.43
CA VAL A 176 -13.52 -0.92 -6.68
C VAL A 176 -12.80 -2.26 -6.62
N ALA A 177 -13.35 -3.26 -5.92
CA ALA A 177 -12.85 -4.63 -5.88
C ALA A 177 -12.45 -5.21 -7.26
N ARG A 178 -13.18 -4.84 -8.33
CA ARG A 178 -12.91 -5.32 -9.70
C ARG A 178 -11.57 -4.85 -10.29
N CYS A 179 -11.01 -3.75 -9.79
CA CYS A 179 -9.75 -3.17 -10.28
C CYS A 179 -8.62 -3.26 -9.23
N VAL A 180 -8.86 -3.97 -8.13
CA VAL A 180 -7.90 -4.11 -7.03
C VAL A 180 -7.29 -5.51 -7.01
N ARG A 181 -5.95 -5.57 -6.94
CA ARG A 181 -5.16 -6.79 -6.81
C ARG A 181 -4.98 -7.21 -5.35
N VAL A 182 -4.72 -6.25 -4.45
CA VAL A 182 -4.62 -6.48 -3.00
C VAL A 182 -5.22 -5.28 -2.27
N PHE A 183 -6.03 -5.54 -1.24
CA PHE A 183 -6.33 -4.51 -0.25
C PHE A 183 -5.31 -4.55 0.88
N THR A 184 -4.72 -3.40 1.18
CA THR A 184 -3.89 -3.20 2.38
C THR A 184 -4.72 -2.43 3.41
N VAL A 185 -5.12 -3.08 4.49
CA VAL A 185 -5.97 -2.49 5.53
C VAL A 185 -5.11 -1.84 6.59
N MET A 186 -5.19 -0.51 6.71
CA MET A 186 -4.57 0.26 7.79
C MET A 186 -5.37 0.05 9.08
N LEU A 187 -4.73 -0.61 10.05
CA LEU A 187 -5.41 -0.99 11.28
C LEU A 187 -5.43 0.13 12.33
N TYR A 188 -4.40 0.98 12.42
CA TYR A 188 -4.30 2.07 13.42
C TYR A 188 -4.63 1.66 14.86
N ARG A 189 -4.43 0.38 15.20
CA ARG A 189 -4.69 -0.19 16.52
C ARG A 189 -3.46 -0.91 17.03
N SER A 190 -3.30 -0.90 18.34
CA SER A 190 -2.22 -1.63 19.03
C SER A 190 -2.76 -2.68 19.99
N ASP A 191 -4.02 -2.61 20.40
CA ASP A 191 -4.67 -3.66 21.17
C ASP A 191 -4.78 -4.96 20.37
N THR A 192 -4.27 -6.06 20.94
CA THR A 192 -4.17 -7.34 20.23
C THR A 192 -5.54 -7.96 19.94
N ALA A 193 -6.50 -7.85 20.88
CA ALA A 193 -7.84 -8.38 20.67
C ALA A 193 -8.60 -7.60 19.58
N GLU A 194 -8.46 -6.27 19.57
CA GLU A 194 -9.01 -5.42 18.52
C GLU A 194 -8.38 -5.71 17.16
N LEU A 195 -7.05 -5.88 17.10
CA LEU A 195 -6.34 -6.29 15.88
C LEU A 195 -6.87 -7.62 15.33
N HIS A 196 -7.00 -8.66 16.18
CA HIS A 196 -7.56 -9.95 15.76
C HIS A 196 -9.00 -9.84 15.24
N ARG A 197 -9.83 -9.02 15.89
CA ARG A 197 -11.21 -8.79 15.46
C ARG A 197 -11.27 -8.10 14.10
N LEU A 198 -10.50 -7.04 13.91
CA LEU A 198 -10.47 -6.27 12.66
C LEU A 198 -9.92 -7.09 11.50
N THR A 199 -8.84 -7.85 11.73
CA THR A 199 -8.27 -8.72 10.68
C THR A 199 -9.26 -9.81 10.28
N ALA A 200 -9.96 -10.43 11.23
CA ALA A 200 -10.97 -11.45 10.93
C ALA A 200 -12.12 -10.92 10.05
N ILE A 201 -12.64 -9.71 10.33
CA ILE A 201 -13.71 -9.08 9.54
C ILE A 201 -13.28 -8.90 8.09
N TRP A 202 -12.12 -8.28 7.88
CA TRP A 202 -11.59 -8.01 6.54
C TRP A 202 -11.15 -9.28 5.81
N ALA A 203 -10.62 -10.27 6.53
CA ALA A 203 -10.25 -11.56 5.96
C ALA A 203 -11.46 -12.34 5.47
N ALA A 204 -12.55 -12.35 6.25
CA ALA A 204 -13.80 -12.98 5.82
C ALA A 204 -14.34 -12.31 4.56
N TRP A 205 -14.41 -10.97 4.55
CA TRP A 205 -14.83 -10.22 3.36
C TRP A 205 -13.93 -10.46 2.14
N GLY A 206 -12.62 -10.46 2.33
CA GLY A 206 -11.66 -10.76 1.26
C GLY A 206 -11.81 -12.18 0.72
N GLY A 207 -12.06 -13.15 1.59
CA GLY A 207 -12.36 -14.54 1.23
C GLY A 207 -13.65 -14.67 0.41
N GLU A 208 -14.72 -13.98 0.82
CA GLU A 208 -15.98 -13.93 0.06
C GLU A 208 -15.80 -13.31 -1.33
N MET A 209 -14.97 -12.27 -1.44
CA MET A 209 -14.71 -11.56 -2.70
C MET A 209 -13.62 -12.20 -3.57
N GLY A 210 -12.88 -13.18 -3.04
CA GLY A 210 -11.71 -13.76 -3.71
C GLY A 210 -10.56 -12.77 -3.87
N ILE A 211 -10.46 -11.74 -3.02
CA ILE A 211 -9.44 -10.69 -3.11
C ILE A 211 -8.42 -10.86 -1.99
N PRO A 212 -7.13 -10.85 -2.31
CA PRO A 212 -6.08 -10.94 -1.30
C PRO A 212 -6.06 -9.76 -0.33
N MET A 213 -5.87 -10.04 0.95
CA MET A 213 -5.80 -9.04 2.03
C MET A 213 -4.40 -8.96 2.64
N ARG A 214 -3.92 -7.73 2.82
CA ARG A 214 -2.73 -7.37 3.60
C ARG A 214 -3.15 -6.49 4.77
N PHE A 215 -2.50 -6.65 5.92
CA PHE A 215 -2.82 -5.87 7.11
C PHE A 215 -1.64 -5.03 7.55
N ALA A 216 -1.88 -3.75 7.76
CA ALA A 216 -0.86 -2.78 8.08
C ALA A 216 -0.89 -2.39 9.56
N LEU A 217 0.26 -2.55 10.22
CA LEU A 217 0.50 -2.08 11.57
C LEU A 217 1.24 -0.75 11.52
N GLU A 218 0.74 0.22 12.27
CA GLU A 218 1.32 1.55 12.37
C GLU A 218 2.18 1.63 13.64
N LEU A 219 3.45 2.01 13.49
CA LEU A 219 4.41 2.04 14.60
C LEU A 219 4.85 3.45 15.03
N SER A 220 4.46 4.49 14.28
CA SER A 220 4.73 5.90 14.57
C SER A 220 3.50 6.65 15.07
N HIS A 221 3.66 7.59 16.01
CA HIS A 221 2.58 8.48 16.47
C HIS A 221 2.52 9.72 15.57
N SER A 222 1.62 9.79 14.59
CA SER A 222 1.36 11.06 13.89
C SER A 222 -0.02 11.15 13.23
N GLN A 223 -0.85 12.06 13.77
CA GLN A 223 -2.05 12.77 13.21
C GLN A 223 -3.48 12.31 13.60
N PRO A 224 -4.51 13.18 13.39
CA PRO A 224 -5.30 13.90 14.40
C PRO A 224 -6.44 13.06 15.02
N ALA A 225 -7.00 13.54 16.14
CA ALA A 225 -7.84 12.81 17.10
C ALA A 225 -9.03 11.95 16.57
N GLU A 226 -9.47 12.14 15.33
CA GLU A 226 -10.49 11.30 14.68
C GLU A 226 -9.95 10.01 14.05
N ILE A 227 -8.63 9.93 13.83
CA ILE A 227 -7.85 8.74 13.43
C ILE A 227 -6.89 8.41 14.59
N SER A 228 -7.36 8.55 15.82
CA SER A 228 -6.53 8.36 17.00
C SER A 228 -6.16 6.89 17.22
N PHE A 229 -4.89 6.68 17.59
CA PHE A 229 -4.40 5.45 18.18
C PHE A 229 -5.06 5.24 19.53
N ARG A 230 -5.43 3.99 19.82
CA ARG A 230 -5.79 3.55 21.16
C ARG A 230 -4.84 2.43 21.57
N GLY A 231 -3.87 2.74 22.43
CA GLY A 231 -2.93 1.80 23.05
C GLY A 231 -1.45 2.13 22.82
N ASP A 232 -0.59 1.56 23.68
CA ASP A 232 0.85 1.84 23.77
C ASP A 232 1.68 1.41 22.54
N ARG A 233 2.90 1.97 22.44
CA ARG A 233 3.89 1.73 21.37
C ARG A 233 4.07 0.23 21.07
N ILE A 234 3.83 -0.19 19.83
CA ILE A 234 4.32 -1.49 19.34
C ILE A 234 5.76 -1.32 18.87
N ARG A 235 6.73 -1.96 19.55
CA ARG A 235 8.09 -2.10 19.01
C ARG A 235 8.04 -3.04 17.80
N LEU A 236 8.80 -2.75 16.72
CA LEU A 236 8.95 -3.61 15.54
C LEU A 236 9.19 -5.09 15.91
N SER A 237 9.98 -5.34 16.96
CA SER A 237 10.24 -6.69 17.47
C SER A 237 9.00 -7.35 18.07
N LEU A 238 8.13 -6.60 18.75
CA LEU A 238 6.88 -7.09 19.32
C LEU A 238 5.83 -7.33 18.23
N ALA A 239 5.73 -6.44 17.23
CA ALA A 239 4.89 -6.63 16.04
C ALA A 239 5.31 -7.90 15.28
N ALA A 240 6.60 -8.06 14.99
CA ALA A 240 7.11 -9.26 14.32
C ALA A 240 6.91 -10.53 15.17
N HIS A 241 7.01 -10.43 16.50
CA HIS A 241 6.81 -11.55 17.42
C HIS A 241 5.33 -11.96 17.55
N SER A 242 4.40 -11.01 17.59
CA SER A 242 2.95 -11.29 17.61
C SER A 242 2.45 -11.79 16.25
N ILE A 243 2.95 -11.21 15.15
CA ILE A 243 2.64 -11.66 13.77
C ILE A 243 3.11 -13.10 13.52
N SER A 244 4.36 -13.42 13.89
CA SER A 244 4.93 -14.75 13.65
C SER A 244 4.19 -15.86 14.40
N ARG A 245 3.61 -15.54 15.58
CA ARG A 245 2.84 -16.47 16.43
C ARG A 245 1.33 -16.45 16.20
N SER A 246 0.78 -15.52 15.43
CA SER A 246 -0.64 -15.57 15.08
C SER A 246 -0.92 -16.79 14.20
N GLU A 247 -1.92 -17.59 14.57
CA GLU A 247 -2.43 -18.70 13.74
C GLU A 247 -3.05 -18.17 12.44
N PHE A 248 -3.45 -16.89 12.43
CA PHE A 248 -3.96 -16.19 11.27
C PHE A 248 -2.83 -15.77 10.31
N ARG A 249 -2.87 -16.30 9.08
CA ARG A 249 -1.95 -15.92 7.99
C ARG A 249 -2.74 -15.12 6.94
N PRO A 250 -2.52 -13.80 6.82
CA PRO A 250 -3.16 -13.02 5.77
C PRO A 250 -2.70 -13.51 4.40
N SER A 251 -3.61 -13.58 3.43
CA SER A 251 -3.32 -14.09 2.09
C SER A 251 -2.33 -13.24 1.29
N ALA A 252 -2.09 -11.99 1.70
CA ALA A 252 -1.07 -11.10 1.11
C ALA A 252 -0.09 -10.55 2.15
N GLY A 253 -0.01 -11.17 3.33
CA GLY A 253 0.94 -10.87 4.39
C GLY A 253 0.63 -9.63 5.24
N TRP A 254 1.69 -9.08 5.83
CA TRP A 254 1.63 -7.93 6.74
C TRP A 254 2.42 -6.76 6.17
N ALA A 255 1.95 -5.54 6.41
CA ALA A 255 2.69 -4.32 6.14
C ALA A 255 3.01 -3.61 7.46
N VAL A 256 4.13 -2.90 7.47
CA VAL A 256 4.53 -2.06 8.60
C VAL A 256 4.63 -0.64 8.10
N HIS A 257 3.86 0.26 8.71
CA HIS A 257 3.95 1.69 8.50
C HIS A 257 4.83 2.26 9.60
N ALA A 258 6.11 2.43 9.26
CA ALA A 258 7.13 3.02 10.10
C ALA A 258 8.26 3.52 9.19
N ALA A 259 8.90 4.64 9.53
CA ALA A 259 10.22 4.90 8.97
C ALA A 259 11.16 3.78 9.41
N LEU A 260 11.88 3.14 8.49
CA LEU A 260 12.96 2.23 8.86
C LEU A 260 13.97 3.04 9.68
N PRO A 261 14.12 2.81 11.00
CA PRO A 261 15.01 3.63 11.80
C PRO A 261 16.45 3.44 11.30
N GLU A 262 17.16 4.55 11.10
CA GLU A 262 18.55 4.56 10.64
C GLU A 262 19.50 3.91 11.65
N GLU A 263 19.14 3.87 12.92
CA GLU A 263 19.91 3.23 13.98
C GLU A 263 18.94 2.63 15.02
N VAL A 264 19.02 1.31 15.21
CA VAL A 264 18.53 0.69 16.44
C VAL A 264 19.78 0.24 17.18
N THR A 265 20.28 1.09 18.07
CA THR A 265 21.16 0.64 19.15
C THR A 265 20.36 -0.33 20.02
N LEU A 266 20.90 -1.54 20.19
CA LEU A 266 20.45 -2.47 21.20
C LEU A 266 20.91 -1.91 22.55
N GLU A 267 19.99 -1.36 23.32
CA GLU A 267 20.12 -1.35 24.79
C GLU A 267 19.50 -2.62 25.36
#